data_AF-A0A4Q3ELD5-F1
#
_entry.id   AF-A0A4Q3ELD5-F1
#
_cell.length_a   1.000
_cell.length_b   1.000
_cell.length_c   1.000
_cell.angle_alpha   90.00
_cell.angle_beta   90.00
_cell.angle_gamma   90.00
#
_symmetry.space_group_name_H-M   'P 1'
#
loop_
_entity.id
_entity.type
_entity.pdbx_description
1 polymer ?
#
loop_
_entity_poly.entity_id
_entity_poly.type
_entity_poly.pdbx_seq_one_letter_code
_entity_poly.pdbx_strand_id
1 'polypeptide(L)'
;MLIRTIVNSVLLTCLLCAGTLSLFAQNKTIQIKAGESWYGGAVNEAHLAPFKTGYSLNLLADTRGNQAVPLLVSTKGRFVWSEEPFKFSFIGKQLIITDALGALTIDSAGKTLKDAVENAGKRFFPAKQKLPDTLLFSSPQYNTWIELVYNQNQKDIIKYAKDILANGFPAGVLMIDDNWGDYYGRFDFRKDRFTDAAAMVDTLHQLGFNHEEFTYHFQGRPFRLTDVAGNVITDIVA
;
A
#
# COMPACT_ATOMS: atom_id res chain seq x y z
N MET A 1 25.89 52.13 33.98
CA MET A 1 25.86 50.81 33.32
C MET A 1 24.41 50.33 33.14
N LEU A 2 23.56 51.13 32.46
CA LEU A 2 22.12 50.83 32.35
C LEU A 2 21.46 51.42 31.09
N ILE A 3 22.23 51.68 30.02
CA ILE A 3 21.73 52.26 28.74
C ILE A 3 22.35 51.53 27.54
N ARG A 4 22.55 50.21 27.66
CA ARG A 4 23.02 49.37 26.53
C ARG A 4 22.16 48.12 26.26
N THR A 5 21.09 47.92 27.03
CA THR A 5 20.30 46.69 26.97
C THR A 5 18.95 46.85 26.26
N ILE A 6 18.62 48.04 25.75
CA ILE A 6 17.29 48.30 25.14
C ILE A 6 17.31 48.23 23.61
N VAL A 7 18.48 48.36 22.96
CA VAL A 7 18.58 48.34 21.49
C VAL A 7 18.52 46.93 20.89
N ASN A 8 18.84 45.88 21.67
CA ASN A 8 18.78 44.49 21.18
C ASN A 8 17.38 43.86 21.29
N SER A 9 16.44 44.50 21.98
CA SER A 9 15.08 43.94 22.15
C SER A 9 14.09 44.38 21.08
N VAL A 10 14.45 45.37 20.24
CA VAL A 10 13.58 45.87 19.15
C VAL A 10 13.90 45.20 17.80
N LEU A 11 15.11 44.63 17.64
CA LEU A 11 15.47 43.92 16.40
C LEU A 11 15.04 42.44 16.39
N LEU A 12 14.73 41.85 17.55
CA LEU A 12 14.34 40.43 17.65
C LEU A 12 12.82 40.21 17.56
N THR A 13 12.01 41.27 17.58
CA THR A 13 10.55 41.17 17.49
C THR A 13 10.00 41.31 16.06
N CYS A 14 10.84 41.68 15.08
CA CYS A 14 10.43 41.76 13.68
C CYS A 14 10.60 40.46 12.88
N LEU A 15 11.11 39.38 13.50
CA LEU A 15 11.33 38.08 12.83
C LEU A 15 10.37 36.96 13.25
N LEU A 16 9.44 37.22 14.17
CA LEU A 16 8.44 36.25 14.63
C LEU A 16 7.05 36.43 14.00
N CYS A 17 6.89 37.39 13.08
CA CYS A 17 5.70 37.55 12.25
C CYS A 17 5.92 37.06 10.81
N ALA A 18 6.85 36.12 10.59
CA ALA A 18 6.86 35.34 9.37
C ALA A 18 5.68 34.37 9.46
N GLY A 19 4.59 34.76 8.78
CA GLY A 19 3.26 34.21 8.96
C GLY A 19 3.21 32.70 9.09
N THR A 20 2.38 32.24 10.01
CA THR A 20 1.59 31.05 9.79
C THR A 20 0.77 31.29 8.51
N LEU A 21 1.39 31.01 7.36
CA LEU A 21 0.66 30.77 6.12
C LEU A 21 -0.25 29.61 6.45
N SER A 22 -1.49 29.95 6.82
CA SER A 22 -2.59 29.01 6.74
C SER A 22 -2.51 28.46 5.33
N LEU A 23 -2.19 27.17 5.21
CA LEU A 23 -2.28 26.43 3.95
C LEU A 23 -3.76 26.45 3.58
N PHE A 24 -4.21 27.54 2.95
CA PHE A 24 -5.50 27.59 2.30
C PHE A 24 -5.51 26.44 1.31
N ALA A 25 -6.58 25.63 1.34
CA ALA A 25 -6.82 24.59 0.36
C ALA A 25 -6.54 25.16 -1.04
N GLN A 26 -5.46 24.68 -1.67
CA GLN A 26 -5.03 25.22 -2.96
C GLN A 26 -5.93 24.65 -4.04
N ASN A 27 -6.99 25.38 -4.37
CA ASN A 27 -7.76 25.09 -5.57
C ASN A 27 -6.86 25.28 -6.78
N LYS A 28 -6.72 24.25 -7.60
CA LYS A 28 -5.85 24.25 -8.76
C LYS A 28 -6.59 23.80 -10.00
N THR A 29 -6.64 24.69 -10.98
CA THR A 29 -7.19 24.39 -12.30
C THR A 29 -6.07 24.09 -13.28
N ILE A 30 -6.20 22.97 -13.97
CA ILE A 30 -5.27 22.47 -14.97
C ILE A 30 -6.00 22.39 -16.31
N GLN A 31 -5.48 23.09 -17.32
CA GLN A 31 -5.99 22.97 -18.68
C GLN A 31 -5.56 21.63 -19.31
N ILE A 32 -6.52 20.93 -19.88
CA ILE A 32 -6.35 19.67 -20.61
C ILE A 32 -5.99 20.01 -22.06
N LYS A 33 -4.84 19.54 -22.50
CA LYS A 33 -4.31 19.73 -23.85
C LYS A 33 -5.12 18.93 -24.87
N ALA A 34 -5.01 19.29 -26.14
CA ALA A 34 -5.64 18.54 -27.22
C ALA A 34 -5.14 17.07 -27.25
N GLY A 35 -6.09 16.13 -27.27
CA GLY A 35 -5.81 14.68 -27.23
C GLY A 35 -5.16 14.19 -25.93
N GLU A 36 -5.22 14.98 -24.85
CA GLU A 36 -4.76 14.57 -23.53
C GLU A 36 -5.85 13.78 -22.79
N SER A 37 -5.45 12.70 -22.12
CA SER A 37 -6.33 11.85 -21.34
C SER A 37 -5.68 11.56 -19.99
N TRP A 38 -6.49 11.50 -18.93
CA TRP A 38 -6.04 11.38 -17.55
C TRP A 38 -6.57 10.11 -16.86
N TYR A 39 -5.74 9.54 -15.98
CA TYR A 39 -5.95 8.29 -15.25
C TYR A 39 -5.47 8.46 -13.79
N GLY A 40 -5.83 7.54 -12.89
CA GLY A 40 -5.37 7.52 -11.50
C GLY A 40 -6.52 7.45 -10.50
N GLY A 41 -6.30 7.89 -9.26
CA GLY A 41 -7.32 7.87 -8.22
C GLY A 41 -7.58 6.47 -7.64
N ALA A 42 -8.84 6.03 -7.65
CA ALA A 42 -9.27 4.77 -7.05
C ALA A 42 -9.30 3.60 -8.05
N VAL A 43 -8.78 2.44 -7.64
CA VAL A 43 -8.71 1.22 -8.47
C VAL A 43 -10.09 0.78 -8.94
N ASN A 44 -11.10 0.81 -8.07
CA ASN A 44 -12.46 0.38 -8.41
C ASN A 44 -13.13 1.27 -9.47
N GLU A 45 -12.63 2.48 -9.69
CA GLU A 45 -13.12 3.41 -10.73
C GLU A 45 -12.24 3.42 -11.99
N ALA A 46 -11.21 2.56 -12.09
CA ALA A 46 -10.29 2.52 -13.23
C ALA A 46 -11.00 2.26 -14.57
N HIS A 47 -12.12 1.53 -14.57
CA HIS A 47 -12.94 1.27 -15.76
C HIS A 47 -13.62 2.52 -16.33
N LEU A 48 -13.70 3.61 -15.54
CA LEU A 48 -14.20 4.92 -15.98
C LEU A 48 -13.10 5.77 -16.65
N ALA A 49 -11.85 5.32 -16.58
CA ALA A 49 -10.73 6.01 -17.21
C ALA A 49 -10.61 5.64 -18.71
N PRO A 50 -10.14 6.57 -19.58
CA PRO A 50 -9.72 7.92 -19.24
C PRO A 50 -10.89 8.81 -18.81
N PHE A 51 -10.68 9.58 -17.75
CA PHE A 51 -11.73 10.38 -17.14
C PHE A 51 -12.21 11.49 -18.10
N LYS A 52 -13.53 11.71 -18.12
CA LYS A 52 -14.21 12.68 -18.99
C LYS A 52 -14.93 13.75 -18.16
N THR A 53 -15.37 14.81 -18.83
CA THR A 53 -16.23 15.83 -18.21
C THR A 53 -17.40 15.17 -17.47
N GLY A 54 -17.65 15.61 -16.23
CA GLY A 54 -18.67 15.06 -15.35
C GLY A 54 -18.14 14.05 -14.34
N TYR A 55 -16.94 13.50 -14.54
CA TYR A 55 -16.29 12.66 -13.54
C TYR A 55 -15.71 13.50 -12.39
N SER A 56 -15.89 13.02 -11.16
CA SER A 56 -15.27 13.59 -9.97
C SER A 56 -15.03 12.52 -8.92
N LEU A 57 -13.96 12.66 -8.16
CA LEU A 57 -13.63 11.79 -7.04
C LEU A 57 -13.12 12.63 -5.86
N ASN A 58 -13.64 12.30 -4.68
CA ASN A 58 -13.15 12.82 -3.41
C ASN A 58 -12.29 11.75 -2.73
N LEU A 59 -10.98 11.98 -2.61
CA LEU A 59 -10.07 11.02 -1.98
C LEU A 59 -10.00 11.16 -0.45
N LEU A 60 -10.72 12.13 0.15
CA LEU A 60 -10.75 12.29 1.61
C LEU A 60 -11.57 11.15 2.22
N ALA A 61 -10.88 10.23 2.88
CA ALA A 61 -11.45 9.06 3.57
C ALA A 61 -12.36 8.17 2.71
N ASP A 62 -12.21 8.22 1.38
CA ASP A 62 -12.94 7.36 0.44
C ASP A 62 -11.97 6.73 -0.56
N THR A 63 -11.70 5.45 -0.40
CA THR A 63 -10.88 4.65 -1.30
C THR A 63 -11.70 3.85 -2.32
N ARG A 64 -13.01 4.14 -2.41
CA ARG A 64 -14.00 3.38 -3.18
C ARG A 64 -14.07 1.91 -2.80
N GLY A 65 -13.87 1.62 -1.51
CA GLY A 65 -13.96 0.26 -0.96
C GLY A 65 -12.73 -0.62 -1.23
N ASN A 66 -11.67 -0.08 -1.83
CA ASN A 66 -10.42 -0.82 -2.02
C ASN A 66 -9.22 0.14 -1.87
N GLN A 67 -8.41 0.32 -2.92
CA GLN A 67 -7.23 1.17 -2.91
C GLN A 67 -7.47 2.43 -3.73
N ALA A 68 -6.99 3.57 -3.21
CA ALA A 68 -6.91 4.82 -3.94
C ALA A 68 -5.60 5.54 -3.60
N VAL A 69 -5.10 6.32 -4.56
CA VAL A 69 -3.88 7.10 -4.41
C VAL A 69 -4.10 8.53 -4.91
N PRO A 70 -3.59 9.57 -4.21
CA PRO A 70 -3.58 10.96 -4.67
C PRO A 70 -2.56 11.20 -5.81
N LEU A 71 -2.68 10.40 -6.87
CA LEU A 71 -1.90 10.48 -8.10
C LEU A 71 -2.83 10.51 -9.30
N LEU A 72 -2.63 11.50 -10.17
CA LEU A 72 -3.21 11.56 -11.51
C LEU A 72 -2.09 11.59 -12.55
N VAL A 73 -2.21 10.82 -13.63
CA VAL A 73 -1.23 10.76 -14.72
C VAL A 73 -1.91 10.96 -16.06
N SER A 74 -1.20 11.56 -17.03
CA SER A 74 -1.74 11.92 -18.33
C SER A 74 -0.96 11.35 -19.51
N THR A 75 -1.65 11.12 -20.63
CA THR A 75 -1.05 10.67 -21.91
C THR A 75 -0.05 11.67 -22.51
N LYS A 76 0.04 12.90 -22.00
CA LYS A 76 1.01 13.92 -22.39
C LYS A 76 2.20 14.04 -21.44
N GLY A 77 2.45 13.01 -20.61
CA GLY A 77 3.62 12.96 -19.73
C GLY A 77 3.54 13.89 -18.53
N ARG A 78 2.32 14.17 -18.09
CA ARG A 78 2.04 15.04 -16.94
C ARG A 78 1.54 14.21 -15.78
N PHE A 79 1.88 14.63 -14.56
CA PHE A 79 1.27 14.05 -13.37
C PHE A 79 0.88 15.14 -12.36
N VAL A 80 -0.05 14.79 -11.48
CA VAL A 80 -0.35 15.52 -10.26
C VAL A 80 -0.23 14.56 -9.08
N TRP A 81 0.54 14.97 -8.06
CA TRP A 81 0.80 14.19 -6.85
C TRP A 81 0.56 15.03 -5.60
N SER A 82 0.15 14.40 -4.51
CA SER A 82 0.25 14.94 -3.16
C SER A 82 0.50 13.80 -2.17
N GLU A 83 1.21 14.08 -1.07
CA GLU A 83 1.35 13.12 0.05
C GLU A 83 0.03 12.98 0.84
N GLU A 84 -0.93 13.88 0.62
CA GLU A 84 -2.21 13.94 1.32
C GLU A 84 -3.37 13.87 0.31
N PRO A 85 -4.58 13.44 0.72
CA PRO A 85 -5.70 13.34 -0.19
C PRO A 85 -6.18 14.71 -0.72
N PHE A 86 -6.76 14.69 -1.91
CA PHE A 86 -7.41 15.84 -2.54
C PHE A 86 -8.68 15.40 -3.29
N LYS A 87 -9.56 16.36 -3.60
CA LYS A 87 -10.68 16.15 -4.52
C LYS A 87 -10.29 16.57 -5.91
N PHE A 88 -10.83 15.91 -6.92
CA PHE A 88 -10.68 16.35 -8.30
C PHE A 88 -11.95 16.13 -9.12
N SER A 89 -12.12 16.97 -10.13
CA SER A 89 -13.21 16.89 -11.09
C SER A 89 -12.75 17.27 -12.49
N PHE A 90 -13.40 16.69 -13.48
CA PHE A 90 -13.21 17.02 -14.89
C PHE A 90 -14.41 17.84 -15.36
N ILE A 91 -14.19 19.09 -15.75
CA ILE A 91 -15.24 20.00 -16.23
C ILE A 91 -14.80 20.63 -17.55
N GLY A 92 -15.46 20.26 -18.65
CA GLY A 92 -15.03 20.64 -19.99
C GLY A 92 -13.58 20.19 -20.26
N LYS A 93 -12.72 21.15 -20.64
CA LYS A 93 -11.28 20.93 -20.86
C LYS A 93 -10.42 21.21 -19.62
N GLN A 94 -10.99 21.10 -18.42
CA GLN A 94 -10.31 21.43 -17.18
C GLN A 94 -10.32 20.23 -16.23
N LEU A 95 -9.14 19.95 -15.66
CA LEU A 95 -8.99 19.18 -14.43
C LEU A 95 -8.93 20.18 -13.27
N ILE A 96 -9.88 20.10 -12.36
CA ILE A 96 -9.99 21.00 -11.20
C ILE A 96 -9.71 20.17 -9.97
N ILE A 97 -8.72 20.60 -9.18
CA ILE A 97 -8.36 20.01 -7.89
C ILE A 97 -8.80 20.97 -6.80
N THR A 98 -9.50 20.46 -5.79
CA THR A 98 -9.95 21.22 -4.62
C THR A 98 -9.66 20.46 -3.35
N ASP A 99 -9.75 21.14 -2.20
CA ASP A 99 -9.61 20.52 -0.88
C ASP A 99 -8.33 19.69 -0.74
N ALA A 100 -7.24 20.12 -1.38
CA ALA A 100 -5.94 19.48 -1.23
C ALA A 100 -5.43 19.73 0.19
N LEU A 101 -5.31 18.66 0.98
CA LEU A 101 -4.85 18.74 2.37
C LEU A 101 -3.32 18.90 2.48
N GLY A 102 -2.59 18.57 1.39
CA GLY A 102 -1.15 18.71 1.29
C GLY A 102 -0.72 19.46 0.03
N ALA A 103 0.59 19.69 -0.09
CA ALA A 103 1.15 20.36 -1.26
C ALA A 103 0.92 19.53 -2.53
N LEU A 104 0.56 20.21 -3.62
CA LEU A 104 0.43 19.59 -4.94
C LEU A 104 1.74 19.72 -5.71
N THR A 105 2.29 18.59 -6.15
CA THR A 105 3.32 18.57 -7.20
C THR A 105 2.65 18.35 -8.55
N ILE A 106 2.84 19.27 -9.48
CA ILE A 106 2.38 19.15 -10.85
C ILE A 106 3.59 19.20 -11.76
N ASP A 107 3.80 18.13 -12.52
CA ASP A 107 4.93 18.00 -13.43
C ASP A 107 4.44 17.86 -14.88
N SER A 108 5.28 18.35 -15.80
CA SER A 108 5.03 18.28 -17.24
C SER A 108 6.30 18.10 -18.05
N ALA A 109 7.34 17.49 -17.46
CA ALA A 109 8.62 17.23 -18.13
C ALA A 109 8.57 16.03 -19.08
N GLY A 110 7.65 15.09 -18.85
CA GLY A 110 7.44 13.93 -19.71
C GLY A 110 6.68 14.25 -21.00
N LYS A 111 6.59 13.26 -21.89
CA LYS A 111 5.85 13.36 -23.16
C LYS A 111 4.76 12.29 -23.33
N THR A 112 4.88 11.18 -22.60
CA THR A 112 4.01 10.00 -22.71
C THR A 112 3.44 9.58 -21.35
N LEU A 113 2.39 8.75 -21.36
CA LEU A 113 1.84 8.18 -20.12
C LEU A 113 2.92 7.44 -19.29
N LYS A 114 3.82 6.72 -19.98
CA LYS A 114 4.95 6.04 -19.36
C LYS A 114 5.85 7.02 -18.61
N ASP A 115 6.21 8.15 -19.24
CA ASP A 115 7.04 9.18 -18.60
C ASP A 115 6.36 9.74 -17.34
N ALA A 116 5.05 9.97 -17.38
CA ALA A 116 4.31 10.47 -16.22
C ALA A 116 4.39 9.49 -15.04
N VAL A 117 4.15 8.20 -15.28
CA VAL A 117 4.20 7.14 -14.25
C VAL A 117 5.62 6.96 -13.72
N GLU A 118 6.63 6.89 -14.60
CA GLU A 118 8.02 6.73 -14.18
C GLU A 118 8.55 7.94 -13.40
N ASN A 119 8.23 9.16 -13.83
CA ASN A 119 8.70 10.37 -13.16
C ASN A 119 8.04 10.53 -11.78
N ALA A 120 6.73 10.24 -11.66
CA ALA A 120 6.06 10.21 -10.38
C ALA A 120 6.65 9.12 -9.47
N GLY A 121 6.80 7.90 -9.99
CA GLY A 121 7.28 6.76 -9.20
C GLY A 121 8.71 6.91 -8.71
N LYS A 122 9.63 7.39 -9.56
CA LYS A 122 11.02 7.68 -9.14
C LYS A 122 11.09 8.70 -8.01
N ARG A 123 10.14 9.64 -7.96
CA ARG A 123 10.16 10.77 -7.02
C ARG A 123 9.44 10.47 -5.70
N PHE A 124 8.32 9.76 -5.74
CA PHE A 124 7.42 9.65 -4.58
C PHE A 124 7.23 8.23 -4.04
N PHE A 125 7.41 7.21 -4.89
CA PHE A 125 7.29 5.81 -4.48
C PHE A 125 8.36 4.96 -5.17
N PRO A 126 9.66 5.25 -4.92
CA PRO A 126 10.74 4.56 -5.59
C PRO A 126 10.72 3.08 -5.22
N ALA A 127 10.86 2.22 -6.23
CA ALA A 127 11.01 0.79 -6.00
C ALA A 127 12.23 0.53 -5.11
N LYS A 128 12.07 -0.34 -4.11
CA LYS A 128 13.16 -0.74 -3.20
C LYS A 128 14.28 -1.53 -3.89
N GLN A 129 14.16 -1.81 -5.19
CA GLN A 129 15.09 -2.64 -5.98
C GLN A 129 15.37 -4.01 -5.37
N LYS A 130 14.43 -4.51 -4.55
CA LYS A 130 14.46 -5.84 -3.97
C LYS A 130 13.35 -6.64 -4.63
N LEU A 131 13.72 -7.75 -5.27
CA LEU A 131 12.73 -8.69 -5.77
C LEU A 131 12.00 -9.35 -4.59
N PRO A 132 10.70 -9.66 -4.72
CA PRO A 132 10.07 -10.69 -3.89
C PRO A 132 10.86 -12.00 -3.98
N ASP A 133 10.68 -12.90 -3.01
CA ASP A 133 11.38 -14.18 -3.04
C ASP A 133 11.18 -14.86 -4.40
N THR A 134 12.29 -15.32 -4.99
CA THR A 134 12.29 -15.89 -6.34
C THR A 134 11.41 -17.14 -6.46
N LEU A 135 11.14 -17.83 -5.36
CA LEU A 135 10.25 -18.99 -5.30
C LEU A 135 8.82 -18.64 -5.73
N LEU A 136 8.36 -17.42 -5.47
CA LEU A 136 7.04 -16.93 -5.93
C LEU A 136 6.94 -16.84 -7.46
N PHE A 137 8.07 -16.82 -8.18
CA PHE A 137 8.12 -16.78 -9.64
C PHE A 137 8.55 -18.11 -10.27
N SER A 138 9.32 -18.92 -9.54
CA SER A 138 9.91 -20.16 -10.06
C SER A 138 9.13 -21.42 -9.67
N SER A 139 8.14 -21.33 -8.78
CA SER A 139 7.31 -22.45 -8.33
C SER A 139 5.83 -22.08 -8.23
N PRO A 140 4.90 -23.06 -8.22
CA PRO A 140 3.50 -22.79 -8.02
C PRO A 140 3.21 -22.15 -6.66
N GLN A 141 2.16 -21.33 -6.63
CA GLN A 141 1.61 -20.76 -5.40
C GLN A 141 0.24 -21.38 -5.15
N TYR A 142 0.07 -21.98 -3.98
CA TYR A 142 -1.16 -22.61 -3.54
C TYR A 142 -1.77 -21.81 -2.40
N ASN A 143 -3.08 -21.68 -2.41
CA ASN A 143 -3.84 -21.05 -1.34
C ASN A 143 -4.94 -22.01 -0.88
N THR A 144 -5.03 -22.27 0.43
CA THR A 144 -6.04 -23.16 1.01
C THR A 144 -7.46 -22.64 0.89
N TRP A 145 -7.69 -21.35 0.61
CA TRP A 145 -9.04 -20.79 0.38
C TRP A 145 -9.80 -21.49 -0.74
N ILE A 146 -9.11 -21.97 -1.78
CA ILE A 146 -9.76 -22.57 -2.95
C ILE A 146 -10.57 -23.83 -2.61
N GLU A 147 -10.18 -24.55 -1.56
CA GLU A 147 -10.91 -25.75 -1.07
C GLU A 147 -11.55 -25.53 0.30
N LEU A 148 -10.85 -24.88 1.23
CA LEU A 148 -11.26 -24.81 2.63
C LEU A 148 -12.09 -23.56 2.94
N VAL A 149 -12.00 -22.51 2.12
CA VAL A 149 -12.66 -21.22 2.31
C VAL A 149 -12.46 -20.72 3.76
N TYR A 150 -13.46 -20.87 4.63
CA TYR A 150 -13.42 -20.43 6.04
C TYR A 150 -13.25 -21.57 7.06
N ASN A 151 -13.21 -22.83 6.62
CA ASN A 151 -13.00 -24.00 7.46
C ASN A 151 -11.51 -24.38 7.56
N GLN A 152 -10.64 -23.39 7.71
CA GLN A 152 -9.21 -23.64 7.92
C GLN A 152 -9.01 -24.44 9.20
N ASN A 153 -8.36 -25.60 9.06
CA ASN A 153 -8.04 -26.51 10.16
C ASN A 153 -6.83 -27.37 9.81
N GLN A 154 -6.16 -27.86 10.84
CA GLN A 154 -4.90 -28.57 10.69
C GLN A 154 -4.99 -29.83 9.81
N LYS A 155 -6.04 -30.64 10.00
CA LYS A 155 -6.19 -31.91 9.28
C LYS A 155 -6.33 -31.67 7.78
N ASP A 156 -7.21 -30.76 7.40
CA ASP A 156 -7.54 -30.56 5.98
C ASP A 156 -6.45 -29.78 5.24
N ILE A 157 -5.69 -28.91 5.93
CA ILE A 157 -4.51 -28.24 5.35
C ILE A 157 -3.42 -29.26 5.01
N ILE A 158 -3.13 -30.21 5.92
CA ILE A 158 -2.16 -31.28 5.65
C ILE A 158 -2.65 -32.17 4.50
N LYS A 159 -3.95 -32.48 4.47
CA LYS A 159 -4.55 -33.25 3.37
C LYS A 159 -4.40 -32.53 2.03
N TYR A 160 -4.72 -31.25 1.97
CA TYR A 160 -4.59 -30.41 0.79
C TYR A 160 -3.15 -30.45 0.22
N ALA A 161 -2.15 -30.27 1.07
CA ALA A 161 -0.74 -30.35 0.68
C ALA A 161 -0.35 -31.73 0.12
N LYS A 162 -0.80 -32.81 0.77
CA LYS A 162 -0.54 -34.19 0.31
C LYS A 162 -1.23 -34.49 -1.01
N ASP A 163 -2.45 -34.00 -1.21
CA ASP A 163 -3.22 -34.23 -2.42
C ASP A 163 -2.60 -33.51 -3.62
N ILE A 164 -2.04 -32.30 -3.44
CA ILE A 164 -1.25 -31.62 -4.48
C ILE A 164 -0.15 -32.55 -5.00
N LEU A 165 0.65 -33.12 -4.10
CA LEU A 165 1.75 -34.02 -4.46
C LEU A 165 1.25 -35.33 -5.06
N ALA A 166 0.19 -35.92 -4.50
CA ALA A 166 -0.40 -37.17 -4.99
C ALA A 166 -0.96 -37.03 -6.40
N ASN A 167 -1.40 -35.83 -6.80
CA ASN A 167 -1.84 -35.52 -8.16
C ASN A 167 -0.70 -35.11 -9.11
N GLY A 168 0.56 -35.25 -8.68
CA GLY A 168 1.74 -35.03 -9.52
C GLY A 168 2.14 -33.57 -9.69
N PHE A 169 1.54 -32.64 -8.94
CA PHE A 169 1.98 -31.26 -8.91
C PHE A 169 3.21 -31.12 -7.99
N PRO A 170 4.18 -30.26 -8.33
CA PRO A 170 5.34 -30.03 -7.47
C PRO A 170 4.93 -29.21 -6.23
N ALA A 171 5.70 -29.38 -5.16
CA ALA A 171 5.65 -28.46 -4.03
C ALA A 171 6.04 -27.04 -4.47
N GLY A 172 5.59 -26.05 -3.71
CA GLY A 172 5.83 -24.63 -3.99
C GLY A 172 5.53 -23.80 -2.76
N VAL A 173 5.02 -22.58 -2.95
CA VAL A 173 4.58 -21.75 -1.83
C VAL A 173 3.16 -22.15 -1.43
N LEU A 174 2.91 -22.43 -0.16
CA LEU A 174 1.57 -22.73 0.36
C LEU A 174 1.14 -21.67 1.37
N MET A 175 0.08 -20.94 1.04
CA MET A 175 -0.55 -19.95 1.90
C MET A 175 -1.74 -20.57 2.63
N ILE A 176 -1.73 -20.49 3.97
CA ILE A 176 -2.88 -20.79 4.81
C ILE A 176 -3.73 -19.53 4.88
N ASP A 177 -4.93 -19.57 4.31
CA ASP A 177 -5.83 -18.41 4.29
C ASP A 177 -6.44 -18.11 5.67
N ASP A 178 -7.24 -17.06 5.74
CA ASP A 178 -7.91 -16.51 6.92
C ASP A 178 -8.67 -17.55 7.75
N ASN A 179 -9.03 -17.22 8.99
CA ASN A 179 -9.70 -18.10 9.97
C ASN A 179 -8.80 -19.16 10.64
N TRP A 180 -7.48 -19.06 10.51
CA TRP A 180 -6.53 -19.81 11.35
C TRP A 180 -6.49 -19.29 12.81
N GLY A 181 -6.80 -18.02 13.01
CA GLY A 181 -7.18 -17.43 14.30
C GLY A 181 -8.70 -17.43 14.46
N ASP A 182 -9.20 -17.19 15.69
CA ASP A 182 -10.64 -17.07 15.97
C ASP A 182 -11.19 -15.65 15.83
N TYR A 183 -10.33 -14.63 15.75
CA TYR A 183 -10.69 -13.26 15.40
C TYR A 183 -9.48 -12.45 14.88
N TYR A 184 -9.75 -11.38 14.12
CA TYR A 184 -8.71 -10.49 13.61
C TYR A 184 -7.95 -9.77 14.72
N GLY A 185 -6.63 -9.71 14.59
CA GLY A 185 -5.74 -9.12 15.59
C GLY A 185 -5.29 -10.11 16.66
N ARG A 186 -5.77 -11.37 16.62
CA ARG A 186 -5.12 -12.47 17.34
C ARG A 186 -3.99 -13.04 16.50
N PHE A 187 -2.83 -13.23 17.12
CA PHE A 187 -1.63 -13.74 16.46
C PHE A 187 -1.27 -15.16 16.90
N ASP A 188 -2.30 -15.97 17.19
CA ASP A 188 -2.18 -17.36 17.60
C ASP A 188 -3.18 -18.23 16.85
N PHE A 189 -2.78 -19.46 16.52
CA PHE A 189 -3.69 -20.46 15.99
C PHE A 189 -4.79 -20.80 17.00
N ARG A 190 -6.03 -20.88 16.51
CA ARG A 190 -7.18 -21.30 17.31
C ARG A 190 -7.07 -22.79 17.66
N LYS A 191 -7.03 -23.09 18.96
CA LYS A 191 -6.74 -24.45 19.45
C LYS A 191 -7.85 -25.47 19.19
N ASP A 192 -9.06 -25.02 18.91
CA ASP A 192 -10.20 -25.86 18.56
C ASP A 192 -10.10 -26.47 17.15
N ARG A 193 -9.28 -25.88 16.26
CA ARG A 193 -9.06 -26.38 14.88
C ARG A 193 -7.60 -26.75 14.58
N PHE A 194 -6.68 -26.27 15.41
CA PHE A 194 -5.24 -26.49 15.30
C PHE A 194 -4.73 -26.98 16.65
N THR A 195 -4.85 -28.29 16.87
CA THR A 195 -4.39 -28.94 18.10
C THR A 195 -2.87 -28.82 18.25
N ASP A 196 -2.14 -28.90 17.14
CA ASP A 196 -0.69 -28.78 17.07
C ASP A 196 -0.26 -28.11 15.74
N ALA A 197 -0.37 -26.78 15.72
CA ALA A 197 0.00 -25.99 14.55
C ALA A 197 1.50 -26.08 14.20
N ALA A 198 2.37 -26.30 15.19
CA ALA A 198 3.79 -26.47 14.95
C ALA A 198 4.05 -27.76 14.16
N ALA A 199 3.47 -28.88 14.60
CA ALA A 199 3.60 -30.14 13.86
C ALA A 199 2.99 -30.08 12.46
N MET A 200 1.91 -29.30 12.26
CA MET A 200 1.36 -29.04 10.93
C MET A 200 2.38 -28.33 10.03
N VAL A 201 2.98 -27.25 10.53
CA VAL A 201 4.00 -26.47 9.84
C VAL A 201 5.21 -27.34 9.49
N ASP A 202 5.71 -28.13 10.45
CA ASP A 202 6.81 -29.08 10.22
C ASP A 202 6.46 -30.10 9.13
N THR A 203 5.22 -30.61 9.13
CA THR A 203 4.74 -31.53 8.10
C THR A 203 4.74 -30.86 6.72
N LEU A 204 4.27 -29.63 6.60
CA LEU A 204 4.27 -28.89 5.33
C LEU A 204 5.69 -28.65 4.83
N HIS A 205 6.60 -28.29 5.73
CA HIS A 205 8.01 -28.08 5.41
C HIS A 205 8.68 -29.39 4.93
N GLN A 206 8.44 -30.51 5.62
CA GLN A 206 8.94 -31.83 5.22
C GLN A 206 8.39 -32.30 3.86
N LEU A 207 7.18 -31.87 3.49
CA LEU A 207 6.59 -32.12 2.17
C LEU A 207 7.15 -31.20 1.07
N GLY A 208 8.07 -30.30 1.41
CA GLY A 208 8.71 -29.37 0.47
C GLY A 208 7.92 -28.09 0.21
N PHE A 209 6.84 -27.83 0.95
CA PHE A 209 6.10 -26.58 0.82
C PHE A 209 6.75 -25.48 1.66
N ASN A 210 7.08 -24.38 0.99
CA ASN A 210 7.48 -23.16 1.69
C ASN A 210 6.21 -22.40 2.10
N HIS A 211 6.07 -22.13 3.39
CA HIS A 211 4.95 -21.39 3.98
C HIS A 211 5.43 -20.09 4.67
N GLU A 212 6.73 -19.78 4.56
CA GLU A 212 7.43 -18.74 5.34
C GLU A 212 7.51 -17.38 4.64
N GLU A 213 7.25 -17.32 3.33
CA GLU A 213 7.51 -16.12 2.50
C GLU A 213 6.37 -15.10 2.48
N PHE A 214 5.28 -15.34 3.21
CA PHE A 214 4.21 -14.36 3.44
C PHE A 214 4.39 -13.61 4.77
N THR A 215 5.62 -13.18 5.06
CA THR A 215 5.93 -12.38 6.25
C THR A 215 5.94 -10.90 5.94
N TYR A 216 4.94 -10.17 6.47
CA TYR A 216 4.86 -8.71 6.33
C TYR A 216 5.42 -8.03 7.59
N HIS A 217 5.80 -6.75 7.55
CA HIS A 217 6.13 -6.00 8.77
C HIS A 217 5.05 -4.95 9.00
N PHE A 218 4.38 -4.97 10.16
CA PHE A 218 3.34 -4.02 10.53
C PHE A 218 3.60 -3.52 11.97
N GLN A 219 3.44 -2.22 12.23
CA GLN A 219 3.66 -1.64 13.57
C GLN A 219 4.94 -2.08 14.32
N GLY A 220 6.09 -2.15 13.62
CA GLY A 220 7.38 -2.44 14.25
C GLY A 220 7.63 -3.91 14.59
N ARG A 221 6.80 -4.85 14.11
CA ARG A 221 7.01 -6.29 14.30
C ARG A 221 7.03 -7.02 12.96
N PRO A 222 7.86 -8.07 12.79
CA PRO A 222 7.67 -9.05 11.75
C PRO A 222 6.36 -9.80 12.01
N PHE A 223 5.44 -9.75 11.06
CA PHE A 223 4.21 -10.54 11.01
C PHE A 223 4.64 -11.89 10.47
N ARG A 224 5.01 -12.76 11.41
CA ARG A 224 5.27 -14.18 11.18
C ARG A 224 4.62 -14.97 12.31
N LEU A 225 4.02 -16.09 11.94
CA LEU A 225 3.61 -17.16 12.84
C LEU A 225 4.86 -17.89 13.40
N THR A 226 5.73 -17.22 14.18
CA THR A 226 7.01 -17.71 14.79
C THR A 226 8.28 -17.65 13.94
N ASP A 227 9.47 -17.60 14.57
CA ASP A 227 10.77 -17.61 13.85
C ASP A 227 11.10 -18.96 13.16
N VAL A 228 12.20 -19.01 12.41
CA VAL A 228 12.66 -20.20 11.65
C VAL A 228 12.98 -21.43 12.52
N ALA A 229 12.98 -21.29 13.84
CA ALA A 229 13.19 -22.36 14.81
C ALA A 229 12.00 -22.55 15.76
N GLY A 230 10.86 -21.89 15.51
CA GLY A 230 9.65 -21.99 16.34
C GLY A 230 9.75 -21.27 17.69
N ASN A 231 10.72 -20.38 17.91
CA ASN A 231 10.88 -19.67 19.18
C ASN A 231 10.13 -18.33 19.21
N VAL A 232 9.71 -17.96 20.42
CA VAL A 232 9.16 -16.64 20.74
C VAL A 232 10.31 -15.63 20.77
N ILE A 233 10.28 -14.61 19.91
CA ILE A 233 11.23 -13.49 19.98
C ILE A 233 10.82 -12.62 21.18
N THR A 234 11.61 -12.68 22.25
CA THR A 234 11.32 -11.97 23.51
C THR A 234 11.90 -10.55 23.59
N ASP A 235 12.78 -10.16 22.66
CA ASP A 235 13.54 -8.90 22.79
C ASP A 235 13.30 -7.93 21.63
N ILE A 236 12.28 -7.08 21.77
CA ILE A 236 12.39 -5.63 21.57
C ILE A 236 11.55 -4.99 22.70
N VAL A 237 12.25 -4.59 23.76
CA VAL A 237 11.73 -4.22 25.09
C VAL A 237 11.68 -2.70 25.23
N ALA A 238 10.58 -2.15 25.76
CA ALA A 238 10.43 -0.74 26.19
C ALA A 238 10.60 0.35 25.11
#